data_AF-A0A4Q2EKW1-F1
#
_entry.id   AF-A0A4Q2EKW1-F1
#
_cell.length_a   1.000
_cell.length_b   1.000
_cell.length_c   1.000
_cell.angle_alpha   90.00
_cell.angle_beta   90.00
_cell.angle_gamma   90.00
#
_symmetry.space_group_name_H-M   'P 1'
#
loop_
_entity.id
_entity.type
_entity.pdbx_description
1 polymer ?
#
loop_
_entity_poly.entity_id
_entity_poly.type
_entity_poly.pdbx_seq_one_letter_code
_entity_poly.pdbx_strand_id
1 'polypeptide(L)'
;MNEQIRFRVSEAPLGAARIAWSYLGTLLAALVATLIWAGWSPFGASVCGTEDTSCQLGWNIVGWALGMIVALAVPAFCLRLGFAWWGMWAIVLLAAPLWADDLPTWVIVVVVALTPLCAAAGTWRGPEQPRWVAWLVSAGLVLAVLGSFVVMVL
;
A
#
# COMPACT_ATOMS: atom_id res chain seq x y z
N MET A 1 -15.16 -42.50 13.70
CA MET A 1 -15.52 -41.48 12.69
C MET A 1 -14.71 -40.24 13.03
N ASN A 2 -13.52 -40.12 12.45
CA ASN A 2 -12.60 -39.03 12.76
C ASN A 2 -12.92 -37.86 11.83
N GLU A 3 -13.60 -36.85 12.35
CA GLU A 3 -13.68 -35.53 11.75
C GLU A 3 -12.27 -34.95 11.71
N GLN A 4 -11.56 -35.22 10.61
CA GLN A 4 -10.35 -34.50 10.29
C GLN A 4 -10.74 -33.02 10.14
N ILE A 5 -10.35 -32.21 11.12
CA ILE A 5 -10.23 -30.77 10.97
C ILE A 5 -9.24 -30.55 9.82
N ARG A 6 -9.73 -30.59 8.59
CA ARG A 6 -9.01 -30.03 7.45
C ARG A 6 -8.92 -28.55 7.75
N PHE A 7 -7.76 -28.12 8.23
CA PHE A 7 -7.32 -26.75 8.01
C PHE A 7 -7.49 -26.49 6.51
N ARG A 8 -8.58 -25.84 6.11
CA ARG A 8 -8.68 -25.30 4.76
C ARG A 8 -7.57 -24.27 4.69
N VAL A 9 -6.46 -24.67 4.08
CA VAL A 9 -5.42 -23.75 3.65
C VAL A 9 -6.15 -22.63 2.93
N SER A 10 -6.07 -21.41 3.48
CA SER A 10 -6.80 -20.24 2.96
C SER A 10 -6.64 -20.17 1.44
N GLU A 11 -7.72 -20.49 0.72
CA GLU A 11 -7.75 -20.37 -0.72
C GLU A 11 -7.71 -18.88 -1.05
N ALA A 12 -6.88 -18.51 -2.03
CA ALA A 12 -6.80 -17.11 -2.46
C ALA A 12 -8.21 -16.65 -2.87
N PRO A 13 -8.68 -15.47 -2.42
CA PRO A 13 -10.02 -15.02 -2.76
C PRO A 13 -10.16 -14.84 -4.28
N LEU A 14 -11.32 -15.22 -4.81
CA LEU A 14 -11.64 -15.17 -6.24
C LEU A 14 -12.91 -14.36 -6.48
N GLY A 15 -12.97 -13.69 -7.63
CA GLY A 15 -14.14 -12.92 -8.05
C GLY A 15 -14.53 -11.82 -7.06
N ALA A 16 -15.83 -11.65 -6.82
CA ALA A 16 -16.38 -10.57 -5.99
C ALA A 16 -15.89 -10.59 -4.54
N ALA A 17 -15.50 -11.76 -4.01
CA ALA A 17 -14.93 -11.86 -2.67
C ALA A 17 -13.65 -11.00 -2.53
N ARG A 18 -12.89 -10.80 -3.62
CA ARG A 18 -11.68 -9.96 -3.58
C ARG A 18 -11.94 -8.53 -3.16
N ILE A 19 -13.14 -8.00 -3.37
CA ILE A 19 -13.47 -6.63 -2.92
C ILE A 19 -13.39 -6.56 -1.40
N ALA A 20 -14.12 -7.43 -0.70
CA ALA A 20 -14.14 -7.45 0.77
C ALA A 20 -12.74 -7.73 1.34
N TRP A 21 -12.00 -8.68 0.77
CA TRP A 21 -10.64 -8.99 1.18
C TRP A 21 -9.64 -7.86 0.88
N SER A 22 -9.85 -7.08 -0.17
CA SER A 22 -9.02 -5.91 -0.49
C SER A 22 -9.24 -4.78 0.51
N TYR A 23 -10.48 -4.53 0.91
CA TYR A 23 -10.78 -3.57 1.98
C TYR A 23 -10.20 -4.03 3.31
N LEU A 24 -10.38 -5.31 3.67
CA LEU A 24 -9.80 -5.88 4.88
C LEU A 24 -8.27 -5.77 4.88
N GLY A 25 -7.63 -6.14 3.77
CA GLY A 25 -6.18 -6.01 3.61
C GLY A 25 -5.69 -4.58 3.73
N THR A 26 -6.44 -3.62 3.19
CA THR A 26 -6.12 -2.19 3.32
C THR A 26 -6.21 -1.71 4.76
N LEU A 27 -7.27 -2.08 5.48
CA LEU A 27 -7.44 -1.71 6.89
C LEU A 27 -6.33 -2.33 7.76
N LEU A 28 -5.97 -3.58 7.51
CA LEU A 28 -4.86 -4.24 8.19
C LEU A 28 -3.51 -3.56 7.87
N ALA A 29 -3.27 -3.22 6.61
CA ALA A 29 -2.06 -2.48 6.22
C ALA A 29 -2.00 -1.11 6.91
N ALA A 30 -3.10 -0.36 6.95
CA ALA A 30 -3.16 0.93 7.62
C ALA A 30 -2.87 0.80 9.12
N LEU A 31 -3.43 -0.22 9.78
CA LEU A 31 -3.16 -0.51 11.20
C LEU A 31 -1.69 -0.87 11.45
N VAL A 32 -1.12 -1.76 10.62
CA VAL A 32 0.28 -2.15 10.77
C VAL A 32 1.22 -0.99 10.48
N ALA A 33 0.91 -0.17 9.47
CA ALA A 33 1.70 1.01 9.12
C ALA A 33 1.69 2.06 10.23
N THR A 34 0.54 2.32 10.85
CA THR A 34 0.47 3.26 11.98
C THR A 34 1.24 2.75 13.18
N LEU A 35 1.27 1.44 13.44
CA LEU A 35 2.12 0.84 14.47
C LEU A 35 3.61 0.98 14.16
N ILE A 36 4.03 0.71 12.91
CA ILE A 36 5.42 0.90 12.48
C ILE A 36 5.81 2.38 12.62
N TRP A 37 4.94 3.28 12.16
CA TRP A 37 5.17 4.72 12.24
C TRP A 37 5.23 5.21 13.70
N ALA A 38 4.37 4.70 14.58
CA ALA A 38 4.41 5.03 16.01
C ALA A 38 5.71 4.56 16.68
N GLY A 39 6.29 3.44 16.23
CA GLY A 39 7.62 3.01 16.66
C GLY A 39 8.75 3.86 16.07
N TRP A 40 8.56 4.42 14.88
CA TRP A 40 9.55 5.22 14.15
C TRP A 40 9.61 6.68 14.60
N SER A 41 8.46 7.29 14.89
CA SER A 41 8.34 8.73 15.16
C SER A 41 9.20 9.25 16.33
N PRO A 42 9.41 8.51 17.45
CA PRO A 42 10.21 9.00 18.57
C PRO A 42 11.69 9.21 18.22
N PHE A 43 12.20 8.50 17.20
CA PHE A 43 13.59 8.63 16.77
C PHE A 43 13.89 9.94 16.05
N GLY A 44 12.86 10.69 15.62
CA GLY A 44 13.03 11.96 14.90
C GLY A 44 13.83 12.98 15.69
N ALA A 45 13.60 13.09 17.00
CA ALA A 45 14.33 14.04 17.86
C ALA A 45 15.83 13.70 17.95
N SER A 46 16.20 12.41 17.86
CA SER A 46 17.61 11.98 17.90
C SER A 46 18.35 12.19 16.58
N VAL A 47 17.64 12.21 15.45
CA VAL A 47 18.24 12.34 14.10
C VAL A 47 18.24 13.79 13.64
N CYS A 48 17.14 14.50 13.85
CA CYS A 48 16.92 15.86 13.34
C CYS A 48 17.15 16.96 14.38
N GLY A 49 17.29 16.61 15.66
CA GLY A 49 17.17 17.59 16.75
C GLY A 49 15.72 18.07 16.94
N THR A 50 15.45 18.72 18.06
CA THR A 50 14.09 19.14 18.44
C THR A 50 13.63 20.42 17.75
N GLU A 51 14.53 21.22 17.20
CA GLU A 51 14.24 22.55 16.65
C GLU A 51 14.09 22.56 15.12
N ASP A 52 14.60 21.55 14.41
CA ASP A 52 14.49 21.45 12.96
C ASP A 52 13.16 20.81 12.54
N THR A 53 12.14 21.65 12.40
CA THR A 53 10.77 21.23 12.03
C THR A 53 10.73 20.61 10.64
N SER A 54 11.53 21.10 9.69
CA SER A 54 11.59 20.58 8.33
C SER A 54 12.18 19.18 8.30
N CYS A 55 13.27 18.94 9.02
CA CYS A 55 13.85 17.61 9.15
C CYS A 55 12.87 16.65 9.84
N GLN A 56 12.20 17.08 10.93
CA GLN A 56 11.21 16.22 11.61
C GLN A 56 10.01 15.87 10.73
N LEU A 57 9.54 16.79 9.91
CA LEU A 57 8.46 16.52 8.95
C LEU A 57 8.92 15.48 7.93
N GLY A 58 10.12 15.66 7.34
CA GLY A 58 10.71 14.69 6.41
C GLY A 58 10.89 13.31 7.04
N TRP A 59 11.38 13.24 8.27
CA TRP A 59 11.52 11.98 9.02
C TRP A 59 10.18 11.25 9.18
N ASN A 60 9.11 11.98 9.49
CA ASN A 60 7.77 11.40 9.63
C ASN A 60 7.21 10.92 8.29
N ILE A 61 7.37 11.70 7.22
CA ILE A 61 6.91 11.32 5.87
C ILE A 61 7.62 10.05 5.40
N VAL A 62 8.94 10.00 5.52
CA VAL A 62 9.74 8.81 5.13
C VAL A 62 9.35 7.60 5.96
N GLY A 63 9.23 7.76 7.28
CA GLY A 63 8.81 6.69 8.17
C GLY A 63 7.43 6.14 7.83
N TRP A 64 6.47 7.03 7.56
CA TRP A 64 5.11 6.62 7.20
C TRP A 64 5.06 5.94 5.83
N ALA A 65 5.75 6.49 4.82
CA ALA A 65 5.79 5.91 3.48
C ALA A 65 6.44 4.51 3.47
N LEU A 66 7.60 4.35 4.11
CA LEU A 66 8.27 3.05 4.24
C LEU A 66 7.41 2.08 5.06
N GLY A 67 6.83 2.56 6.17
CA GLY A 67 5.91 1.79 7.01
C GLY A 67 4.72 1.26 6.21
N MET A 68 4.09 2.10 5.38
CA MET A 68 2.98 1.71 4.52
C MET A 68 3.38 0.66 3.47
N ILE A 69 4.52 0.84 2.78
CA ILE A 69 4.99 -0.11 1.76
C ILE A 69 5.21 -1.49 2.36
N VAL A 70 5.86 -1.56 3.54
CA VAL A 70 6.09 -2.81 4.27
C VAL A 70 4.78 -3.38 4.81
N ALA A 71 3.94 -2.54 5.39
CA ALA A 71 2.67 -2.95 5.98
C ALA A 71 1.71 -3.51 4.93
N LEU A 72 1.72 -3.00 3.69
CA LEU A 72 0.94 -3.54 2.58
C LEU A 72 1.42 -4.93 2.15
N ALA A 73 2.71 -5.25 2.31
CA ALA A 73 3.24 -6.56 1.95
C ALA A 73 2.66 -7.66 2.86
N VAL A 74 2.37 -7.35 4.13
CA VAL A 74 1.82 -8.29 5.12
C VAL A 74 0.46 -8.87 4.68
N PRO A 75 -0.61 -8.08 4.45
CA PRO A 75 -1.88 -8.61 3.96
C PRO A 75 -1.77 -9.13 2.54
N ALA A 76 -0.90 -8.57 1.68
CA ALA A 76 -0.68 -9.12 0.35
C ALA A 76 -0.21 -10.58 0.40
N PHE A 77 0.66 -10.91 1.36
CA PHE A 77 1.15 -12.26 1.62
C PHE A 77 0.13 -13.11 2.40
N CYS A 78 -0.29 -12.65 3.58
CA CYS A 78 -1.16 -13.40 4.51
C CYS A 78 -2.55 -13.68 3.91
N LEU A 79 -3.11 -12.75 3.14
CA LEU A 79 -4.41 -12.88 2.49
C LEU A 79 -4.31 -13.35 1.04
N ARG A 80 -3.09 -13.63 0.55
CA ARG A 80 -2.81 -14.08 -0.82
C ARG A 80 -3.42 -13.17 -1.90
N LEU A 81 -3.42 -11.86 -1.65
CA LEU A 81 -3.94 -10.87 -2.61
C LEU A 81 -2.99 -10.70 -3.81
N GLY A 82 -1.70 -10.97 -3.60
CA GLY A 82 -0.68 -11.06 -4.65
C GLY A 82 0.03 -9.75 -4.95
N PHE A 83 1.06 -9.82 -5.79
CA PHE A 83 1.93 -8.70 -6.13
C PHE A 83 1.17 -7.53 -6.77
N ALA A 84 0.23 -7.81 -7.68
CA ALA A 84 -0.51 -6.76 -8.37
C ALA A 84 -1.39 -5.94 -7.41
N TRP A 85 -1.94 -6.54 -6.36
CA TRP A 85 -2.70 -5.82 -5.34
C TRP A 85 -1.80 -4.89 -4.52
N TRP A 86 -0.65 -5.41 -4.07
CA TRP A 86 0.36 -4.62 -3.35
C TRP A 86 0.88 -3.47 -4.22
N GLY A 87 1.20 -3.76 -5.48
CA GLY A 87 1.79 -2.80 -6.40
C GLY A 87 0.84 -1.66 -6.75
N MET A 88 -0.48 -1.89 -6.87
CA MET A 88 -1.44 -0.80 -7.07
C MET A 88 -1.44 0.19 -5.91
N TRP A 89 -1.41 -0.28 -4.66
CA TRP A 89 -1.28 0.60 -3.51
C TRP A 89 0.06 1.31 -3.46
N ALA A 90 1.15 0.60 -3.73
CA ALA A 90 2.49 1.19 -3.78
C ALA A 90 2.59 2.27 -4.87
N ILE A 91 1.95 2.11 -6.03
CA ILE A 91 1.87 3.15 -7.06
C ILE A 91 1.17 4.39 -6.51
N VAL A 92 -0.01 4.24 -5.90
CA VAL A 92 -0.78 5.39 -5.36
C VAL A 92 0.03 6.13 -4.30
N LEU A 93 0.70 5.41 -3.40
CA LEU A 93 1.55 5.99 -2.35
C LEU A 93 2.78 6.68 -2.93
N LEU A 94 3.51 6.02 -3.83
CA LEU A 94 4.73 6.56 -4.41
C LEU A 94 4.44 7.73 -5.34
N ALA A 95 3.27 7.76 -5.97
CA ALA A 95 2.82 8.87 -6.81
C ALA A 95 2.22 10.03 -5.99
N ALA A 96 1.98 9.89 -4.68
CA ALA A 96 1.39 10.94 -3.85
C ALA A 96 2.01 12.33 -4.04
N PRO A 97 3.35 12.49 -4.14
CA PRO A 97 3.99 13.78 -4.41
C PRO A 97 3.55 14.47 -5.70
N LEU A 98 2.99 13.72 -6.67
CA LEU A 98 2.53 14.26 -7.95
C LEU A 98 1.15 14.92 -7.89
N TRP A 99 0.37 14.68 -6.82
CA TRP A 99 -1.04 15.06 -6.79
C TRP A 99 -1.59 15.41 -5.41
N ALA A 100 -0.98 14.97 -4.32
CA ALA A 100 -1.54 15.13 -2.98
C ALA A 100 -1.55 16.58 -2.51
N ASP A 101 -0.60 17.40 -2.97
CA ASP A 101 -0.50 18.81 -2.57
C ASP A 101 -1.49 19.71 -3.34
N ASP A 102 -1.83 19.34 -4.58
CA ASP A 102 -2.71 20.13 -5.45
C ASP A 102 -4.19 19.73 -5.35
N LEU A 103 -4.48 18.53 -4.85
CA LEU A 103 -5.84 18.00 -4.81
C LEU A 103 -6.55 18.28 -3.48
N PRO A 104 -7.84 18.66 -3.52
CA PRO A 104 -8.64 18.80 -2.31
C PRO A 104 -8.68 17.48 -1.50
N THR A 105 -8.71 17.58 -0.16
CA THR A 105 -8.72 16.40 0.73
C THR A 105 -9.82 15.38 0.41
N TRP A 106 -11.00 15.83 -0.05
CA TRP A 106 -12.07 14.91 -0.43
C TRP A 106 -11.71 14.05 -1.64
N VAL A 107 -10.93 14.57 -2.59
CA VAL A 107 -10.44 13.82 -3.75
C VAL A 107 -9.45 12.76 -3.28
N ILE A 108 -8.54 13.11 -2.37
CA ILE A 108 -7.59 12.18 -1.75
C ILE A 108 -8.34 11.03 -1.07
N VAL A 109 -9.37 11.34 -0.29
CA VAL A 109 -10.20 10.32 0.38
C VAL A 109 -10.89 9.42 -0.64
N VAL A 110 -11.44 9.98 -1.73
CA VAL A 110 -12.07 9.19 -2.81
C VAL A 110 -11.04 8.27 -3.48
N VAL A 111 -9.84 8.76 -3.81
CA VAL A 111 -8.76 7.96 -4.40
C VAL A 111 -8.41 6.80 -3.47
N VAL A 112 -8.17 7.07 -2.19
CA VAL A 112 -7.85 6.04 -1.18
C VAL A 112 -8.99 5.03 -1.02
N ALA A 113 -10.25 5.49 -1.02
CA ALA A 113 -11.42 4.61 -0.88
C ALA A 113 -11.69 3.74 -2.12
N LEU A 114 -11.33 4.23 -3.31
CA LEU A 114 -11.48 3.50 -4.58
C LEU A 114 -10.29 2.60 -4.90
N THR A 115 -9.10 2.90 -4.40
CA THR A 115 -7.88 2.09 -4.59
C THR A 115 -8.08 0.59 -4.29
N PRO A 116 -8.73 0.16 -3.17
CA PRO A 116 -8.95 -1.26 -2.91
C PRO A 116 -9.93 -1.90 -3.91
N LEU A 117 -10.89 -1.14 -4.46
CA LEU A 117 -11.78 -1.62 -5.53
C LEU A 117 -11.00 -1.81 -6.83
N CYS A 118 -10.16 -0.84 -7.21
CA CYS A 118 -9.29 -0.95 -8.37
C CYS A 118 -8.32 -2.13 -8.23
N ALA A 119 -7.74 -2.32 -7.03
CA ALA A 119 -6.87 -3.45 -6.71
C ALA A 119 -7.61 -4.79 -6.79
N ALA A 120 -8.84 -4.87 -6.29
CA ALA A 120 -9.67 -6.06 -6.42
C ALA A 120 -10.03 -6.37 -7.88
N ALA A 121 -10.41 -5.35 -8.65
CA ALA A 121 -10.77 -5.48 -10.07
C ALA A 121 -9.56 -5.91 -10.92
N GLY A 122 -8.40 -5.27 -10.70
CA GLY A 122 -7.16 -5.60 -11.40
C GLY A 122 -6.69 -7.03 -11.13
N THR A 123 -7.06 -7.59 -9.98
CA THR A 123 -6.65 -8.92 -9.53
C THR A 123 -7.79 -9.94 -9.49
N TRP A 124 -8.91 -9.67 -10.17
CA TRP A 124 -10.15 -10.45 -10.11
C TRP A 124 -9.99 -11.95 -10.43
N ARG A 125 -9.03 -12.29 -11.31
CA ARG A 125 -8.69 -13.66 -11.73
C ARG A 125 -7.81 -14.43 -10.75
N GLY A 126 -7.37 -13.78 -9.67
CA GLY A 126 -6.54 -14.37 -8.63
C GLY A 126 -5.27 -15.04 -9.16
N PRO A 127 -5.01 -16.34 -8.87
CA PRO A 127 -3.79 -17.03 -9.31
C PRO A 127 -3.65 -17.13 -10.83
N GLU A 128 -4.76 -17.10 -11.58
CA GLU A 128 -4.77 -17.18 -13.05
C GLU A 128 -4.59 -15.81 -13.72
N GLN A 129 -4.07 -14.83 -12.99
CA GLN A 129 -3.85 -13.50 -13.52
C GLN A 129 -2.80 -13.53 -14.65
N PRO A 130 -3.08 -12.87 -15.80
CA PRO A 130 -2.14 -12.89 -16.90
C PRO A 130 -0.89 -12.07 -16.57
N ARG A 131 0.28 -12.57 -17.00
CA ARG A 131 1.60 -12.02 -16.64
C ARG A 131 1.78 -10.55 -17.03
N TRP A 132 1.11 -10.07 -18.08
CA TRP A 132 1.16 -8.66 -18.50
C TRP A 132 0.68 -7.69 -17.42
N VAL A 133 -0.19 -8.12 -16.50
CA VAL A 133 -0.63 -7.25 -15.39
C VAL A 133 0.54 -6.98 -14.44
N ALA A 134 1.38 -7.98 -14.16
CA ALA A 134 2.59 -7.77 -13.37
C ALA A 134 3.54 -6.78 -14.06
N TRP A 135 3.73 -6.90 -15.38
CA TRP A 135 4.54 -5.97 -16.16
C TRP A 135 4.00 -4.53 -16.11
N LEU A 136 2.69 -4.34 -16.26
CA LEU A 136 2.07 -3.01 -16.15
C LEU A 136 2.21 -2.41 -14.75
N VAL A 137 2.03 -3.22 -13.70
CA VAL A 137 2.20 -2.77 -12.32
C VAL A 137 3.66 -2.39 -12.07
N SER A 138 4.63 -3.19 -12.54
CA SER A 138 6.05 -2.86 -12.46
C SER A 138 6.39 -1.57 -13.23
N ALA A 139 5.87 -1.41 -14.45
CA ALA A 139 6.05 -0.18 -15.23
C ALA A 139 5.43 1.04 -14.52
N GLY A 140 4.24 0.88 -13.95
CA GLY A 140 3.57 1.91 -13.16
C GLY A 140 4.36 2.30 -11.91
N LEU A 141 4.98 1.33 -11.21
CA LEU A 141 5.86 1.59 -10.09
C LEU A 141 7.09 2.41 -10.51
N VAL A 142 7.74 2.02 -11.61
CA VAL A 142 8.89 2.77 -12.15
C VAL A 142 8.48 4.20 -12.50
N LEU A 143 7.34 4.38 -13.16
CA LEU A 143 6.82 5.71 -13.51
C LEU A 143 6.48 6.54 -12.28
N ALA A 144 5.86 5.95 -11.25
CA ALA A 144 5.54 6.64 -10.00
C ALA A 144 6.81 7.11 -9.28
N VAL A 145 7.83 6.25 -9.18
CA VAL A 145 9.13 6.62 -8.57
C VAL A 145 9.81 7.72 -9.37
N LEU A 146 9.93 7.56 -10.69
CA LEU A 146 10.60 8.55 -11.54
C LEU A 146 9.86 9.89 -11.53
N GLY A 147 8.53 9.87 -11.66
CA GLY A 147 7.72 11.08 -11.62
C GLY A 147 7.88 11.82 -10.30
N SER A 148 7.74 11.12 -9.18
CA SER A 148 7.88 11.74 -7.86
C SER A 148 9.30 12.26 -7.63
N PHE A 149 10.33 11.54 -8.09
CA PHE A 149 11.70 12.03 -8.01
C PHE A 149 11.89 13.33 -8.80
N VAL A 150 11.34 13.41 -10.02
CA VAL A 150 11.42 14.63 -10.85
C VAL A 150 10.75 15.81 -10.15
N VAL A 151 9.53 15.62 -9.61
CA VAL A 151 8.82 16.71 -8.90
C VAL A 151 9.54 17.15 -7.62
N MET A 152 10.20 16.23 -6.91
CA MET A 152 10.96 16.61 -5.70
C MET A 152 12.27 17.34 -5.98
N VAL A 153 12.82 17.22 -7.19
CA VAL A 153 14.13 17.81 -7.55
C VAL A 153 13.96 19.15 -8.29
N LEU A 154 12.80 19.40 -8.89
CA LEU A 154 12.45 20.65 -9.58
C LEU A 154 11.91 21.70 -8.60
#